data_AF-A0A7W2YIG0-F1
#
_entry.id   AF-A0A7W2YIG0-F1
#
_cell.length_a   1.000
_cell.length_b   1.000
_cell.length_c   1.000
_cell.angle_alpha   90.00
_cell.angle_beta   90.00
_cell.angle_gamma   90.00
#
_symmetry.space_group_name_H-M   'P 1'
#
loop_
_entity.id
_entity.type
_entity.pdbx_description
1 polymer ?
#
loop_
_entity_poly.entity_id
_entity_poly.type
_entity_poly.pdbx_seq_one_letter_code
_entity_poly.pdbx_strand_id
1 'polypeptide(L)' 'DTPALAEHFHYIKHSKNRHTEYPIVRLCALSSLRSRLIHHVAFGPSYQGEVNYAKQLFSHVSDNSLTIFDRCYLSAE' A
#
# COMPACT_ATOMS: atom_id res chain seq x y z
N ASP A 1 -6.80 -20.12 -5.41
CA ASP A 1 -7.16 -18.90 -6.12
C ASP A 1 -8.63 -19.00 -6.52
N THR A 2 -9.52 -18.28 -5.82
CA THR A 2 -10.98 -18.41 -6.02
C THR A 2 -11.50 -17.27 -6.88
N PRO A 3 -12.56 -17.47 -7.69
CA PRO A 3 -13.14 -16.40 -8.49
C PRO A 3 -13.45 -15.12 -7.69
N ALA A 4 -13.96 -15.25 -6.47
CA ALA A 4 -14.24 -14.13 -5.57
C ALA A 4 -12.98 -13.34 -5.13
N LEU A 5 -11.83 -14.01 -5.02
CA LEU A 5 -10.57 -13.36 -4.64
C LEU A 5 -10.00 -12.57 -5.81
N ALA A 6 -10.09 -13.14 -7.02
CA ALA A 6 -9.69 -12.48 -8.25
C ALA A 6 -10.54 -11.24 -8.54
N GLU A 7 -11.84 -11.32 -8.28
CA GLU A 7 -12.76 -10.18 -8.37
C GLU A 7 -12.47 -9.09 -7.34
N HIS A 8 -12.06 -9.45 -6.12
CA HIS A 8 -11.76 -8.44 -5.10
C HIS A 8 -10.38 -7.77 -5.31
N PHE A 9 -9.31 -8.57 -5.47
CA PHE A 9 -7.94 -8.05 -5.45
C PHE A 9 -7.40 -7.64 -6.83
N HIS A 10 -7.99 -8.17 -7.89
CA HIS A 10 -7.59 -7.98 -9.28
C HIS A 10 -6.17 -8.45 -9.61
N TYR A 11 -5.92 -8.62 -10.91
CA TYR A 11 -4.61 -8.90 -11.46
C TYR A 11 -3.89 -7.60 -11.81
N ILE A 12 -2.57 -7.57 -11.61
CA ILE A 12 -1.73 -6.52 -12.19
C ILE A 12 -1.62 -6.76 -13.69
N LYS A 13 -1.99 -5.75 -14.49
CA LYS A 13 -1.94 -5.77 -15.95
C LYS A 13 -0.74 -4.98 -16.43
N HIS A 14 0.12 -5.60 -17.24
CA HIS A 14 1.25 -4.92 -17.89
C HIS A 14 0.91 -4.49 -19.32
N SER A 15 -0.13 -5.07 -19.91
CA SER A 15 -0.73 -4.62 -21.18
C SER A 15 -2.22 -4.94 -21.18
N LYS A 16 -2.95 -4.48 -22.20
CA LYS A 16 -4.40 -4.77 -22.32
C LYS A 16 -4.73 -6.27 -22.28
N ASN A 17 -3.83 -7.11 -22.80
CA ASN A 17 -4.06 -8.55 -22.96
C ASN A 17 -3.15 -9.42 -22.07
N ARG A 18 -2.21 -8.82 -21.33
CA ARG A 18 -1.28 -9.58 -20.46
C ARG A 18 -1.42 -9.09 -19.03
N HIS A 19 -1.77 -10.04 -18.17
CA HIS A 19 -1.84 -9.87 -16.73
C HIS A 19 -0.99 -10.92 -16.02
N THR A 20 -0.77 -10.70 -14.75
CA THR A 20 -0.14 -11.66 -13.83
C THR A 20 -1.00 -12.90 -13.66
N GLU A 21 -0.41 -14.07 -13.46
CA GLU A 21 -1.15 -15.34 -13.39
C GLU A 21 -2.07 -15.45 -12.16
N TYR A 22 -1.78 -14.67 -11.11
CA TYR A 22 -2.48 -14.70 -9.83
C TYR A 22 -2.94 -13.28 -9.44
N PRO A 23 -4.09 -13.12 -8.76
CA PRO A 23 -4.49 -11.84 -8.20
C PRO A 23 -3.52 -11.43 -7.10
N ILE A 24 -3.24 -10.14 -7.02
CA ILE A 24 -2.18 -9.61 -6.16
C ILE A 24 -2.78 -8.72 -5.08
N VAL A 25 -2.41 -8.99 -3.84
CA VAL A 25 -2.69 -8.10 -2.71
C VAL A 25 -1.61 -7.03 -2.63
N ARG A 26 -2.01 -5.76 -2.55
CA ARG A 26 -1.10 -4.66 -2.25
C ARG A 26 -0.99 -4.48 -0.75
N LEU A 27 0.25 -4.26 -0.30
CA LEU A 27 0.60 -4.05 1.10
C LEU A 27 1.33 -2.71 1.23
N CYS A 28 0.85 -1.85 2.13
CA CYS A 28 1.55 -0.64 2.57
C CYS A 28 1.83 -0.76 4.07
N ALA A 29 3.06 -0.50 4.48
CA ALA A 29 3.49 -0.68 5.87
C ALA A 29 4.13 0.59 6.44
N LEU A 30 3.75 0.92 7.68
CA LEU A 30 4.43 1.89 8.52
C LEU A 30 5.55 1.17 9.28
N SER A 31 6.79 1.48 8.93
CA SER A 31 7.98 0.82 9.49
C SER A 31 8.93 1.84 10.13
N SER A 32 9.46 1.52 11.30
CA SER A 32 10.49 2.31 11.96
C SER A 32 11.85 2.02 11.36
N LEU A 33 12.45 3.04 10.73
CA LEU A 33 13.77 2.91 10.11
C LEU A 33 14.88 2.55 11.12
N ARG A 34 14.75 3.03 12.37
CA ARG A 34 15.73 2.77 13.43
C ARG A 34 15.73 1.32 13.89
N SER A 35 14.54 0.76 14.12
CA SER A 35 14.38 -0.58 14.69
C SER A 35 14.14 -1.67 13.63
N ARG A 36 13.82 -1.28 12.39
CA ARG A 36 13.33 -2.13 11.31
C ARG A 36 12.05 -2.92 11.65
N LEU A 37 11.30 -2.45 12.65
CA LEU A 37 10.02 -3.03 13.02
C LEU A 37 8.89 -2.42 12.21
N ILE A 38 7.98 -3.28 11.77
CA ILE A 38 6.71 -2.87 11.16
C ILE A 38 5.73 -2.62 12.29
N HIS A 39 5.21 -1.39 12.37
CA HIS A 39 4.24 -0.99 13.40
C HIS A 39 2.81 -1.28 12.94
N HIS A 40 2.48 -0.91 11.71
CA HIS A 40 1.14 -1.07 11.15
C HIS A 40 1.21 -1.39 9.66
N VAL A 41 0.19 -2.09 9.16
CA VAL A 41 0.08 -2.51 7.76
C VAL A 41 -1.34 -2.32 7.29
N ALA A 42 -1.51 -1.77 6.10
CA ALA A 42 -2.74 -1.73 5.35
C ALA A 42 -2.63 -2.67 4.14
N PHE A 43 -3.67 -3.48 3.92
CA PHE A 43 -3.77 -4.40 2.78
C PHE A 43 -4.95 -4.00 1.91
N GLY A 44 -4.87 -4.32 0.61
CA GLY A 44 -6.05 -4.27 -0.23
C GLY A 44 -5.79 -4.60 -1.69
N PRO A 45 -6.77 -4.31 -2.57
CA PRO A 45 -6.68 -4.57 -4.00
C PRO A 45 -5.48 -3.91 -4.69
N SER A 46 -4.97 -4.58 -5.72
CA SER A 46 -3.83 -4.14 -6.52
C SER A 46 -4.09 -2.85 -7.31
N TYR A 47 -5.35 -2.57 -7.65
CA TYR A 47 -5.72 -1.39 -8.44
C TYR A 47 -5.73 -0.08 -7.63
N GLN A 48 -5.81 -0.16 -6.30
CA GLN A 48 -5.83 1.03 -5.46
C GLN A 48 -4.40 1.54 -5.23
N GLY A 49 -4.20 2.85 -5.41
CA GLY A 49 -2.87 3.48 -5.31
C GLY A 49 -2.27 3.36 -3.91
N GLU A 50 -0.94 3.21 -3.83
CA GLU A 50 -0.18 3.08 -2.57
C GLU A 50 -0.42 4.24 -1.60
N VAL A 51 -0.57 5.47 -2.13
CA VAL A 51 -0.85 6.67 -1.34
C VAL A 51 -2.16 6.55 -0.56
N ASN A 52 -3.19 5.88 -1.11
CA ASN A 52 -4.46 5.70 -0.39
C ASN A 52 -4.28 4.83 0.86
N TYR A 53 -3.47 3.77 0.76
CA TYR A 53 -3.16 2.92 1.90
C TYR A 53 -2.23 3.61 2.90
N ALA A 54 -1.27 4.39 2.41
CA ALA A 54 -0.42 5.20 3.29
C ALA A 54 -1.24 6.22 4.08
N LYS A 55 -2.27 6.84 3.45
CA LYS A 55 -3.19 7.76 4.12
C LYS A 55 -3.90 7.13 5.31
N GLN A 56 -4.26 5.85 5.23
CA GLN A 56 -4.90 5.10 6.32
C GLN A 56 -3.95 4.88 7.51
N LEU A 57 -2.63 4.93 7.29
CA LEU A 57 -1.63 4.65 8.31
C LEU A 57 -1.17 5.90 9.08
N PHE A 58 -1.55 7.11 8.66
CA PHE A 58 -1.14 8.35 9.34
C PHE A 58 -1.60 8.43 10.79
N SER A 59 -2.80 7.93 11.10
CA SER A 59 -3.34 7.90 12.47
C SER A 59 -2.52 7.03 13.42
N HIS A 60 -1.67 6.16 12.89
CA HIS A 60 -0.84 5.24 13.64
C HIS A 60 0.62 5.72 13.82
N VAL A 61 0.96 6.88 13.25
CA VAL A 61 2.28 7.49 13.42
C VAL A 61 2.39 8.04 14.84
N SER A 62 3.43 7.65 15.56
CA SER A 62 3.70 8.19 16.91
C SER A 62 4.02 9.68 16.87
N ASP A 63 3.62 10.42 17.91
CA ASP A 63 3.97 11.82 18.07
C ASP A 63 5.48 12.07 17.95
N ASN A 64 5.85 13.22 17.38
CA ASN A 64 7.25 13.62 17.16
C ASN A 64 8.06 12.67 16.26
N SER A 65 7.40 11.92 15.39
CA SER A 65 8.07 11.11 14.36
C SER A 65 8.31 11.92 13.09
N LEU A 66 9.40 11.61 12.38
CA LEU A 66 9.64 12.11 11.02
C LEU A 66 9.28 11.03 10.01
N THR A 67 8.33 11.35 9.14
CA THR A 67 7.92 10.50 8.02
C THR A 67 8.47 11.05 6.71
N ILE A 68 8.42 10.24 5.66
CA ILE A 68 8.78 10.69 4.30
C ILE A 68 7.84 11.79 3.77
N PHE A 69 6.65 11.94 4.36
CA PHE A 69 5.65 12.91 3.94
C PHE A 69 5.94 14.32 4.46
N ASP A 70 6.72 14.47 5.54
CA ASP A 70 6.96 15.75 6.22
C ASP A 70 7.93 16.68 5.46
N ARG A 71 8.73 16.16 4.51
CA ARG A 71 9.74 16.93 3.75
C ARG A 71 9.29 17.29 2.34
N CYS A 72 8.23 18.10 2.22
CA CYS A 72 7.76 18.68 0.95
C CYS A 72 7.29 17.65 -0.11
N TYR A 73 6.98 16.41 0.27
CA TYR A 73 6.26 15.44 -0.59
C TYR A 73 4.73 15.65 -0.58
N LEU A 74 4.27 16.81 -0.12
CA LEU A 74 2.87 17.25 -0.15
C LEU A 74 2.34 17.58 -1.56
N SER A 75 3.20 17.55 -2.60
CA SER A 75 2.75 17.68 -4.00
C SER A 75 2.17 16.40 -4.58
N ALA A 76 2.11 15.30 -3.82
CA ALA A 76 1.54 14.03 -4.24
C ALA A 76 0.14 13.79 -3.62
N GLU A 77 -0.65 14.85 -3.46
CA GLU A 77 -2.07 14.77 -3.14
C GLU A 77 -2.96 14.71 -4.38
#